data_AF-A0A329KPG6-F1
#
_entry.id   AF-A0A329KPG6-F1
#
_cell.length_a   1.000
_cell.length_b   1.000
_cell.length_c   1.000
_cell.angle_alpha   90.00
_cell.angle_beta   90.00
_cell.angle_gamma   90.00
#
_symmetry.space_group_name_H-M   'P 1'
#
loop_
_entity.id
_entity.type
_entity.pdbx_description
1 polymer ?
#
loop_
_entity_poly.entity_id
_entity_poly.type
_entity_poly.pdbx_seq_one_letter_code
_entity_poly.pdbx_strand_id
1 'polypeptide(L)' 'MLDYKGISMTPLTSARTPYDIRLQLVTDTISAHSKLGDDAAVKLAVHVLAALNSIPERVR' A
#
# COMPACT_ATOMS: atom_id res chain seq x y z
N MET A 1 -35.21 -24.57 -16.31
CA MET A 1 -34.64 -24.00 -15.07
C MET A 1 -33.22 -23.61 -15.43
N LEU A 2 -32.90 -22.30 -15.40
CA LEU A 2 -31.81 -21.69 -16.18
C LEU A 2 -30.40 -22.19 -15.83
N ASP A 3 -29.60 -22.40 -16.88
CA ASP A 3 -28.18 -22.75 -16.90
C ASP A 3 -27.28 -21.62 -16.39
N TYR A 4 -26.54 -21.83 -15.29
CA TYR A 4 -25.45 -20.94 -14.88
C TYR A 4 -24.13 -21.39 -15.49
N LYS A 5 -23.98 -21.01 -16.76
CA LYS A 5 -22.76 -21.05 -17.56
C LYS A 5 -21.67 -20.17 -16.92
N GLY A 6 -20.59 -20.81 -16.46
CA GLY A 6 -19.22 -20.31 -16.45
C GLY A 6 -18.97 -18.88 -15.98
N ILE A 7 -18.99 -18.65 -14.67
CA ILE A 7 -18.32 -17.47 -14.08
C ILE A 7 -17.19 -18.00 -13.21
N SER A 8 -15.96 -17.97 -13.75
CA SER A 8 -14.78 -18.11 -12.91
C SER A 8 -14.82 -16.97 -11.88
N MET A 9 -15.01 -17.30 -10.61
CA MET A 9 -14.69 -16.38 -9.53
C MET A 9 -13.18 -16.23 -9.53
N THR A 10 -12.67 -15.35 -10.37
CA THR A 10 -11.33 -14.80 -10.19
C THR A 10 -11.31 -14.21 -8.78
N PRO A 11 -10.34 -14.60 -7.92
CA PRO A 11 -10.24 -14.00 -6.60
C PRO A 11 -10.13 -12.51 -6.84
N LEU A 12 -11.05 -11.74 -6.24
CA LEU A 12 -11.03 -10.29 -6.29
C LEU A 12 -9.64 -9.88 -5.82
N THR A 13 -8.77 -9.57 -6.77
CA THR A 13 -7.42 -9.12 -6.46
C THR A 13 -7.68 -7.80 -5.78
N SER A 14 -7.58 -7.77 -4.43
CA SER A 14 -7.89 -6.57 -3.64
C SER A 14 -7.21 -5.41 -4.35
N ALA A 15 -8.02 -4.56 -4.98
CA ALA A 15 -7.51 -3.50 -5.81
C ALA A 15 -6.68 -2.64 -4.86
N ARG A 16 -5.35 -2.67 -5.02
CA ARG A 16 -4.45 -1.95 -4.10
C ARG A 16 -4.87 -0.50 -4.12
N THR A 17 -5.19 0.03 -2.95
CA THR A 17 -5.58 1.43 -2.85
C THR A 17 -4.36 2.31 -3.17
N PRO A 18 -4.54 3.56 -3.62
CA PRO A 18 -3.43 4.50 -3.76
C PRO A 18 -2.62 4.67 -2.46
N TYR A 19 -3.26 4.46 -1.31
CA TYR A 19 -2.57 4.41 -0.02
C TYR A 19 -1.62 3.22 0.08
N ASP A 20 -2.07 2.01 -0.26
CA ASP A 20 -1.25 0.79 -0.19
C ASP A 20 -0.04 0.86 -1.12
N ILE A 21 -0.21 1.43 -2.31
CA ILE A 21 0.89 1.63 -3.27
C ILE A 21 1.95 2.56 -2.68
N ARG A 22 1.53 3.67 -2.05
CA ARG A 22 2.46 4.61 -1.40
C ARG A 22 3.13 3.98 -0.19
N LEU A 23 2.41 3.20 0.60
CA LEU A 23 2.94 2.51 1.77
C LEU A 23 4.05 1.53 1.36
N GLN A 24 3.81 0.77 0.30
CA GLN A 24 4.81 -0.14 -0.23
C GLN A 24 6.05 0.59 -0.72
N LEU A 25 5.90 1.65 -1.54
CA LEU A 25 7.05 2.42 -2.04
C LEU A 25 7.92 3.00 -0.93
N VAL A 26 7.30 3.55 0.11
CA VAL A 26 8.02 4.11 1.25
C VAL A 26 8.69 3.00 2.07
N THR A 27 8.00 1.86 2.27
CA THR A 27 8.57 0.69 2.95
C THR A 27 9.78 0.16 2.20
N ASP A 28 9.66 -0.07 0.88
CA ASP A 28 10.74 -0.57 0.03
C ASP A 28 11.96 0.37 0.06
N THR A 29 11.73 1.68 0.05
CA THR A 29 12.78 2.69 0.14
C THR A 29 13.48 2.66 1.50
N ILE A 30 12.72 2.55 2.60
CA ILE A 30 13.27 2.46 3.96
C ILE A 30 14.09 1.18 4.10
N SER A 31 13.57 0.04 3.65
CA SER A 31 14.27 -1.24 3.71
C SER A 31 15.54 -1.26 2.84
N ALA A 32 15.54 -0.57 1.69
CA ALA A 32 16.71 -0.48 0.83
C ALA A 32 17.85 0.39 1.41
N HIS A 33 17.51 1.37 2.26
CA HIS A 33 18.46 2.36 2.78
C HIS A 33 18.68 2.30 4.29
N SER A 34 18.06 1.35 4.98
CA SER A 34 18.16 1.18 6.43
C SER A 34 18.35 -0.29 6.80
N LYS A 35 19.02 -0.54 7.94
CA LYS A 35 19.14 -1.89 8.53
C LYS A 35 17.89 -2.28 9.33
N LEU A 36 16.75 -1.66 9.06
CA LEU A 36 15.49 -1.95 9.74
C LEU A 36 14.93 -3.28 9.20
N GLY A 37 14.42 -4.12 10.09
CA GLY A 37 13.65 -5.31 9.68
C GLY A 37 12.30 -4.92 9.07
N ASP A 38 11.73 -5.81 8.26
CA ASP A 38 10.53 -5.54 7.45
C ASP A 38 9.35 -4.96 8.26
N ASP A 39 9.05 -5.51 9.44
CA ASP A 39 7.97 -5.02 10.30
C ASP A 39 8.24 -3.59 10.83
N ALA A 40 9.50 -3.28 11.16
CA ALA A 40 9.89 -1.95 11.59
C ALA A 40 9.86 -0.95 10.41
N ALA A 41 10.22 -1.38 9.21
CA ALA A 41 10.17 -0.55 8.00
C ALA A 41 8.72 -0.18 7.65
N VAL A 42 7.79 -1.12 7.73
CA VAL A 42 6.35 -0.85 7.50
C VAL A 42 5.79 0.14 8.52
N LYS A 43 6.10 -0.05 9.81
CA LYS A 43 5.66 0.88 10.87
C LYS A 43 6.19 2.30 10.64
N LEU A 44 7.46 2.42 10.26
CA LEU A 44 8.05 3.71 9.92
C LEU A 44 7.39 4.32 8.67
N ALA A 45 7.12 3.52 7.65
CA ALA A 45 6.46 3.98 6.43
C ALA A 45 5.06 4.56 6.67
N VAL A 46 4.29 3.97 7.59
CA VAL A 46 2.99 4.53 8.02
C VAL A 46 3.16 5.91 8.66
N HIS A 47 4.13 6.07 9.57
CA HIS A 47 4.39 7.36 10.22
C HIS A 47 4.89 8.43 9.23
N VAL A 48 5.76 8.04 8.29
CA VAL A 48 6.22 8.93 7.22
C VAL A 48 5.06 9.37 6.33
N LEU A 49 4.18 8.46 5.93
CA LEU A 49 3.00 8.82 5.14
C LEU A 49 2.02 9.69 5.89
N ALA A 50 1.82 9.45 7.20
CA ALA A 50 0.99 10.31 8.03
C ALA A 50 1.55 11.75 8.09
N ALA A 51 2.87 11.89 8.22
CA ALA A 51 3.54 13.19 8.18
C ALA A 51 3.46 13.85 6.80
N LEU A 52 3.61 13.10 5.71
CA LEU A 52 3.48 13.65 4.35
C LEU A 52 2.04 14.08 4.04
N ASN A 53 1.05 13.35 4.54
CA ASN A 53 -0.37 13.70 4.37
C ASN A 53 -0.81 14.86 5.27
N SER A 54 -0.07 15.16 6.36
CA SER A 54 -0.34 16.33 7.19
C SER A 54 0.27 17.62 6.64
N ILE A 55 1.14 17.54 5.63
CA ILE A 55 1.63 18.71 4.88
C ILE A 55 0.48 19.19 3.97
N PRO A 56 0.01 20.44 4.12
CA PRO A 56 -1.04 20.96 3.27
C PRO A 56 -0.60 20.98 1.81
N GLU A 57 -1.49 20.54 0.89
CA GLU A 57 -1.22 20.39 -0.55
C GLU A 57 -0.60 21.63 -1.22
N ARG A 58 -0.81 22.83 -0.66
CA ARG A 58 -0.26 24.08 -1.20
C ARG A 58 1.28 24.18 -1.11
N VAL A 59 1.93 23.26 -0.43
CA VAL A 59 3.40 23.20 -0.25
C VAL A 59 4.02 21.99 -0.98
N ARG A 60 3.22 21.14 -1.63
CA ARG A 60 3.66 19.89 -2.27
C ARG A 60 4.21 20.09 -3.68
#